data_AF-A0A399YRK8-F1
#
_entry.id   AF-A0A399YRK8-F1
#
_cell.length_a   1.000
_cell.length_b   1.000
_cell.length_c   1.000
_cell.angle_alpha   90.00
_cell.angle_beta   90.00
_cell.angle_gamma   90.00
#
_symmetry.space_group_name_H-M   'P 1'
#
loop_
_entity.id
_entity.type
_entity.pdbx_description
1 polymer ?
#
loop_
_entity_poly.entity_id
_entity_poly.type
_entity_poly.pdbx_seq_one_letter_code
_entity_poly.pdbx_strand_id
1 'polypeptide(L)'
;MLLVGVLVYHWLEGWSLLDALYFCVITLATIGYGDLTPTTPEAKLFTIFYVINGIGILLGFFDRIRAVRSSEMPRSSPDSSVRDAPDSKE
;
A
#
# COMPACT_ATOMS: atom_id res chain seq x y z
N MET A 1 -9.66 6.27 5.96
CA MET A 1 -8.50 6.20 6.88
C MET A 1 -7.84 7.55 7.05
N LEU A 2 -7.32 8.18 5.99
CA LEU A 2 -6.66 9.50 6.08
C LEU A 2 -7.54 10.60 6.70
N LEU A 3 -8.72 10.88 6.13
CA LEU A 3 -9.61 11.93 6.65
C LEU A 3 -10.05 11.69 8.10
N VAL A 4 -10.25 10.42 8.47
CA VAL A 4 -10.59 10.03 9.84
C VAL A 4 -9.40 10.28 10.77
N GLY A 5 -8.19 9.91 10.37
CA GLY A 5 -6.97 10.21 11.12
C GLY A 5 -6.79 11.71 11.33
N VAL A 6 -6.95 12.51 10.27
CA VAL A 6 -6.84 13.98 10.35
C VAL A 6 -7.84 14.57 11.34
N LEU A 7 -9.11 14.15 11.27
CA LEU A 7 -10.13 14.62 12.21
C LEU A 7 -9.79 14.25 13.66
N VAL A 8 -9.31 13.03 13.87
CA VAL A 8 -8.97 12.51 15.19
C VAL A 8 -7.77 13.25 15.79
N TYR A 9 -6.70 13.48 15.02
CA TYR A 9 -5.54 14.25 15.51
C TYR A 9 -5.87 15.73 15.69
N HIS A 10 -6.71 16.32 14.84
CA HIS A 10 -7.21 17.68 15.05
C HIS A 10 -7.97 17.79 16.37
N TRP A 11 -8.76 16.79 16.74
CA TRP A 11 -9.57 16.80 17.96
C TRP A 11 -8.78 16.43 19.23
N LEU A 12 -7.86 15.47 19.14
CA LEU A 12 -7.06 14.99 20.28
C LEU A 12 -5.87 15.89 20.61
N GLU A 13 -5.13 16.35 19.59
CA GLU A 13 -3.91 17.14 19.78
C GLU A 13 -4.11 18.64 19.51
N GLY A 14 -5.28 19.05 19.00
CA GLY A 14 -5.52 20.45 18.61
C GLY A 14 -4.67 20.90 17.42
N TRP A 15 -4.05 19.97 16.70
CA TRP A 15 -3.20 20.28 15.54
C TRP A 15 -4.01 20.91 14.42
N SER A 16 -3.38 21.77 13.61
CA SER A 16 -4.05 22.29 12.42
C SER A 16 -4.38 21.13 11.47
N LEU A 17 -5.40 21.30 10.62
CA LEU A 17 -5.76 20.27 9.62
C LEU A 17 -4.58 19.93 8.72
N LEU A 18 -3.69 20.89 8.46
CA LEU A 18 -2.49 20.70 7.65
C LEU A 18 -1.46 19.84 8.37
N ASP A 19 -1.19 20.10 9.66
CA ASP A 19 -0.22 19.33 10.45
C ASP A 19 -0.70 17.90 10.68
N ALA A 20 -1.99 17.73 10.96
CA ALA A 20 -2.62 16.43 11.12
C ALA A 20 -2.62 15.63 9.79
N LEU A 21 -2.89 16.29 8.66
CA LEU A 21 -2.78 15.68 7.33
C LEU A 21 -1.36 15.28 7.02
N TYR A 22 -0.40 16.19 7.26
CA TYR A 22 1.01 15.93 7.08
C TYR A 22 1.41 14.68 7.86
N PHE A 23 1.18 14.65 9.19
CA PHE A 23 1.49 13.49 10.04
C PHE A 23 0.89 12.18 9.52
N CYS A 24 -0.39 12.20 9.11
CA CYS A 24 -1.05 11.02 8.56
C CYS A 24 -0.43 10.55 7.23
N VAL A 25 0.00 11.47 6.37
CA VAL A 25 0.62 11.18 5.07
C VAL A 25 2.03 10.64 5.24
N ILE A 26 2.90 11.30 6.02
CA ILE A 26 4.28 10.82 6.26
C ILE A 26 4.30 9.48 6.99
N THR A 27 3.32 9.22 7.86
CA THR A 27 3.15 7.92 8.53
C THR A 27 2.72 6.83 7.55
N LEU A 28 1.76 7.10 6.66
CA LEU A 28 1.33 6.14 5.63
C LEU A 28 2.41 5.89 4.58
N ALA A 29 3.15 6.94 4.22
CA ALA A 29 4.29 6.85 3.33
C ALA A 29 5.49 6.17 3.99
N THR A 30 5.40 5.80 5.29
CA THR A 30 6.48 5.21 6.08
C THR A 30 7.76 6.05 6.13
N ILE A 31 7.64 7.36 5.89
CA ILE A 31 8.77 8.30 5.93
C ILE A 31 9.15 8.59 7.39
N GLY A 32 8.15 8.92 8.21
CA GLY A 32 8.29 9.04 9.66
C GLY A 32 9.40 10.01 10.12
N TYR A 33 9.36 11.27 9.69
CA TYR A 33 10.36 12.28 10.11
C TYR A 33 10.45 12.48 11.64
N GLY A 34 9.36 12.21 12.37
CA GLY A 34 9.32 12.30 13.83
C GLY A 34 9.32 13.74 14.37
N ASP A 35 9.13 14.72 13.50
CA ASP A 35 8.98 16.15 13.80
C ASP A 35 7.66 16.44 14.52
N LEU A 36 6.58 15.81 14.07
CA LEU A 36 5.28 15.82 14.72
C LEU A 36 5.04 14.45 15.35
N THR A 37 4.85 14.42 16.67
CA THR A 37 4.55 13.19 17.41
C THR A 37 3.38 13.41 18.36
N PRO A 38 2.44 12.45 18.44
CA PRO A 38 1.31 12.55 19.36
C PRO A 38 1.82 12.62 20.80
N THR A 39 1.41 13.66 21.52
CA THR A 39 1.78 13.88 22.92
C THR A 39 0.80 13.20 23.87
N THR A 40 -0.46 13.11 23.49
CA THR A 40 -1.56 12.53 24.27
C THR A 40 -1.52 11.00 24.25
N PRO A 41 -1.87 10.33 25.37
CA PRO A 41 -1.91 8.86 25.44
C PRO A 41 -2.91 8.25 24.45
N GLU A 42 -4.04 8.93 24.24
CA GLU A 42 -5.12 8.53 23.35
C GLU A 42 -4.68 8.58 21.88
N ALA A 43 -4.00 9.65 21.46
CA ALA A 43 -3.47 9.76 20.11
C ALA A 43 -2.38 8.72 19.84
N LYS A 44 -1.50 8.43 20.82
CA LYS A 44 -0.48 7.38 20.69
C LYS A 44 -1.11 6.01 20.42
N LEU A 45 -2.15 5.65 21.19
CA LEU A 45 -2.85 4.38 20.98
C LEU A 45 -3.51 4.32 19.60
N PHE A 46 -4.15 5.43 19.19
CA PHE A 46 -4.73 5.56 17.86
C PHE A 46 -3.68 5.42 16.74
N THR A 47 -2.49 6.00 16.90
CA THR A 47 -1.39 5.88 15.95
C THR A 47 -0.99 4.43 15.70
N ILE A 48 -0.93 3.60 16.75
CA ILE A 48 -0.61 2.18 16.61
C ILE A 48 -1.64 1.48 15.73
N PHE A 49 -2.94 1.68 15.99
CA PHE A 49 -4.01 1.10 15.17
C PHE A 49 -3.99 1.64 13.73
N TYR A 50 -3.71 2.93 13.58
CA TYR A 50 -3.63 3.58 12.28
C TYR A 50 -2.52 2.99 11.41
N VAL A 51 -1.33 2.76 11.97
CA VAL A 51 -0.19 2.17 11.25
C VAL A 51 -0.50 0.73 10.82
N ILE A 52 -1.09 -0.08 11.69
CA ILE A 52 -1.46 -1.47 11.36
C ILE A 52 -2.45 -1.51 10.18
N ASN A 53 -3.49 -0.67 10.23
CA ASN A 53 -4.45 -0.55 9.13
C ASN A 53 -3.80 0.00 7.85
N GLY A 54 -2.91 0.98 7.99
CA GLY A 54 -2.18 1.59 6.88
C GLY A 54 -1.33 0.59 6.10
N ILE A 55 -0.58 -0.25 6.82
CA ILE A 55 0.26 -1.30 6.21
C ILE A 55 -0.61 -2.32 5.46
N GLY A 56 -1.73 -2.77 6.04
CA GLY A 56 -2.63 -3.72 5.38
C GLY A 56 -3.19 -3.19 4.06
N ILE A 57 -3.58 -1.91 4.02
CA ILE A 57 -4.06 -1.24 2.80
C ILE A 57 -2.93 -1.09 1.78
N LEU A 58 -1.74 -0.71 2.23
CA LEU A 58 -0.58 -0.53 1.36
C LEU A 58 -0.19 -1.85 0.68
N LEU A 59 -0.17 -2.96 1.43
CA LEU A 59 0.08 -4.30 0.88
C LEU A 59 -0.99 -4.71 -0.15
N GLY A 60 -2.27 -4.51 0.16
CA GLY A 60 -3.35 -4.78 -0.78
C GLY A 60 -3.25 -3.94 -2.06
N PHE A 61 -2.82 -2.69 -1.95
CA PHE A 61 -2.55 -1.84 -3.11
C PHE A 61 -1.40 -2.39 -3.97
N PHE A 62 -0.31 -2.85 -3.36
CA PHE A 62 0.79 -3.51 -4.09
C PHE A 62 0.34 -4.78 -4.81
N ASP A 63 -0.53 -5.58 -4.21
CA ASP A 63 -1.07 -6.79 -4.84
C ASP A 63 -1.99 -6.45 -6.02
N ARG A 64 -2.77 -5.37 -5.92
CA ARG A 64 -3.52 -4.85 -7.07
C ARG A 64 -2.61 -4.42 -8.22
N ILE A 65 -1.51 -3.74 -7.93
CA ILE A 65 -0.50 -3.37 -8.95
C ILE A 65 0.09 -4.63 -9.60
N ARG A 66 0.42 -5.66 -8.82
CA ARG A 66 0.91 -6.95 -9.36
C ARG A 66 -0.12 -7.63 -10.24
N ALA A 67 -1.39 -7.62 -9.84
CA ALA A 67 -2.48 -8.21 -10.62
C ALA A 67 -2.65 -7.53 -11.98
N VAL A 68 -2.55 -6.20 -12.05
CA VAL A 68 -2.60 -5.44 -13.31
C VAL A 68 -1.39 -5.76 -14.20
N ARG A 69 -0.19 -5.87 -13.63
CA ARG A 69 1.00 -6.27 -14.39
C ARG A 69 0.93 -7.72 -14.89
N SER A 70 0.24 -8.60 -14.18
CA SER A 70 0.06 -10.00 -14.57
C SER A 70 -0.84 -10.18 -15.80
N SER A 71 -1.70 -9.19 -16.14
CA SER A 71 -2.52 -9.27 -17.37
C SER A 71 -1.74 -8.99 -18.65
N GLU A 72 -0.50 -8.51 -18.58
CA GLU A 72 0.32 -8.16 -19.75
C GLU A 72 1.30 -9.25 -20.18
N MET A 73 1.30 -10.43 -19.55
CA MET A 73 2.11 -11.55 -20.04
C MET A 73 1.21 -12.50 -20.87
N PRO A 74 1.00 -12.24 -22.17
CA PRO A 74 0.36 -13.20 -23.04
C PRO A 74 1.20 -14.46 -23.00
N ARG A 75 0.53 -15.58 -22.73
CA ARG A 75 1.08 -16.92 -22.89
C ARG A 75 1.72 -16.99 -24.28
N SER A 76 3.04 -16.92 -24.35
CA SER A 76 3.75 -17.48 -25.50
C SER A 76 3.44 -18.97 -25.45
N SER A 77 2.42 -19.36 -26.22
CA SER A 77 2.03 -20.74 -26.44
C SER A 77 3.30 -21.57 -26.67
N PRO A 78 3.45 -22.74 -26.03
CA PRO A 78 4.52 -23.67 -26.39
C PRO A 78 4.41 -23.90 -27.89
N ASP A 79 5.43 -23.47 -28.61
CA ASP A 79 5.48 -23.49 -30.06
C ASP A 79 5.18 -24.92 -30.56
N SER A 80 4.02 -25.08 -31.20
CA SER A 80 3.59 -26.35 -31.76
C SER A 80 4.43 -26.75 -32.98
N SER A 81 5.35 -25.89 -33.46
CA SER A 81 6.27 -26.18 -34.56
C SER A 81 7.22 -27.36 -34.30
N VAL A 82 7.40 -27.78 -33.04
CA VAL A 82 8.25 -28.93 -32.69
C VAL A 82 7.51 -30.27 -32.81
N ARG A 83 6.17 -30.26 -32.94
CA ARG A 83 5.35 -31.49 -33.01
C ARG A 83 5.13 -32.03 -34.42
N ASP A 84 5.48 -31.26 -35.45
CA ASP A 84 5.24 -31.60 -36.85
C ASP A 84 6.53 -31.93 -37.62
N ALA A 85 7.63 -32.33 -36.96
CA ALA A 85 8.71 -32.99 -37.68
C ALA A 85 8.21 -34.40 -38.05
N PRO A 86 7.90 -34.68 -39.33
CA PRO A 86 7.53 -36.02 -39.72
C PRO A 86 8.70 -36.94 -39.41
N ASP A 87 8.39 -37.99 -38.68
CA ASP A 87 9.07 -39.28 -38.70
C ASP A 87 9.06 -39.79 -40.16
N SER A 88 9.88 -39.18 -41.02
CA SER A 88 10.17 -39.70 -42.35
C SER A 88 11.22 -40.80 -42.18
N LYS A 89 10.65 -41.97 -41.97
CA LYS A 89 11.23 -43.29 -42.04
C LYS A 89 12.16 -43.50 -43.24
N GLU A 90 13.03 -44.49 -43.02
CA GLU A 90 13.70 -45.39 -43.98
C GLU A 90 14.84 -44.83 -44.84
#